data_AF-A0A2E1AFC8-F1
#
_entry.id   AF-A0A2E1AFC8-F1
#
_cell.length_a   1.000
_cell.length_b   1.000
_cell.length_c   1.000
_cell.angle_alpha   90.00
_cell.angle_beta   90.00
_cell.angle_gamma   90.00
#
_symmetry.space_group_name_H-M   'P 1'
#
loop_
_entity.id
_entity.type
_entity.pdbx_description
1 polymer ?
#
loop_
_entity_poly.entity_id
_entity_poly.type
_entity_poly.pdbx_seq_one_letter_code
_entity_poly.pdbx_strand_id
1 'polypeptide(L)'
;MPFLFSLAAMFAIIVGIILFIFSLAYVDDIETLKNAPDLIWAFVCGRPNDANIVVPLVMTLSVLSLVTSAILFAFSRYLKHRDLQRP
;
A
#
# COMPACT_ATOMS: atom_id res chain seq x y z
N MET A 1 -0.82 -7.26 -24.28
CA MET A 1 -1.42 -6.94 -22.96
C MET A 1 -0.50 -7.17 -21.74
N PRO A 2 0.42 -8.15 -21.66
CA PRO A 2 1.16 -8.41 -20.41
C PRO A 2 2.14 -7.29 -20.03
N PHE A 3 2.60 -6.50 -21.01
CA PHE A 3 3.47 -5.33 -20.79
C PHE A 3 2.81 -4.25 -19.91
N LEU A 4 1.53 -3.94 -20.16
CA LEU A 4 0.77 -2.95 -19.37
C LEU A 4 0.60 -3.37 -17.90
N PHE A 5 0.36 -4.66 -17.65
CA PHE A 5 0.26 -5.20 -16.29
C PHE A 5 1.59 -5.13 -15.54
N SER A 6 2.71 -5.42 -16.21
CA SER A 6 4.04 -5.28 -15.63
C SER A 6 4.37 -3.82 -15.28
N LEU A 7 3.99 -2.88 -16.17
CA LEU A 7 4.21 -1.45 -15.95
C LEU A 7 3.40 -0.94 -14.75
N ALA A 8 2.12 -1.33 -14.67
CA ALA A 8 1.24 -0.99 -13.55
C ALA A 8 1.75 -1.54 -12.21
N ALA A 9 2.26 -2.78 -12.19
CA ALA A 9 2.85 -3.37 -11.00
C ALA A 9 4.11 -2.61 -10.53
N MET A 10 5.00 -2.24 -11.45
CA MET A 10 6.19 -1.43 -11.11
C MET A 10 5.82 -0.06 -10.56
N PHE A 11 4.87 0.62 -11.18
CA PHE A 11 4.40 1.93 -10.71
C PHE A 11 3.80 1.83 -9.30
N ALA A 12 2.94 0.84 -9.05
CA ALA A 12 2.35 0.61 -7.73
C ALA A 12 3.40 0.28 -6.67
N ILE A 13 4.46 -0.49 -6.98
CA ILE A 13 5.55 -0.75 -6.03
C ILE A 13 6.28 0.54 -5.67
N ILE A 14 6.64 1.35 -6.65
CA ILE A 14 7.36 2.62 -6.43
C ILE A 14 6.51 3.56 -5.59
N VAL A 15 5.23 3.73 -5.92
CA VAL A 15 4.30 4.56 -5.14
C VAL A 15 4.13 4.02 -3.73
N GLY A 16 3.96 2.71 -3.55
CA GLY A 16 3.86 2.07 -2.24
C GLY A 16 5.09 2.29 -1.38
N ILE A 17 6.30 2.16 -1.95
CA ILE A 17 7.57 2.40 -1.25
C ILE A 17 7.72 3.87 -0.87
N ILE A 18 7.42 4.81 -1.78
CA ILE A 18 7.50 6.24 -1.49
C ILE A 18 6.54 6.59 -0.34
N LEU A 19 5.29 6.15 -0.42
CA LEU A 19 4.30 6.37 0.65
C LEU A 19 4.75 5.73 1.97
N PHE A 20 5.36 4.56 1.92
CA PHE A 20 5.88 3.90 3.11
C PHE A 20 7.04 4.68 3.75
N ILE A 21 7.99 5.18 2.95
CA ILE A 21 9.09 6.02 3.44
C ILE A 21 8.54 7.33 4.02
N PHE A 22 7.55 7.95 3.37
CA PHE A 22 6.86 9.11 3.92
C PHE A 22 6.18 8.78 5.25
N SER A 23 5.52 7.63 5.36
CA SER A 23 4.95 7.18 6.62
C SER A 23 6.00 7.04 7.72
N LEU A 24 7.19 6.50 7.40
CA LEU A 24 8.28 6.34 8.36
C LEU A 24 8.91 7.67 8.75
N ALA A 25 9.09 8.59 7.80
CA ALA A 25 9.64 9.93 8.07
C ALA A 25 8.73 10.76 8.99
N TYR A 26 7.41 10.55 8.93
CA TYR A 26 6.44 11.18 9.84
C TYR A 26 6.24 10.42 11.17
N VAL A 27 6.80 9.22 11.31
CA VAL A 27 6.74 8.40 12.53
C VAL A 27 7.78 8.85 13.58
N ASP A 28 8.84 9.55 13.17
CA ASP A 28 9.88 10.08 14.08
C ASP A 28 9.36 11.17 15.04
N ASP A 29 8.16 11.71 14.83
CA ASP A 29 7.41 12.40 15.88
C ASP A 29 6.91 11.35 16.90
N ILE A 30 7.75 11.02 17.90
CA ILE A 30 7.51 10.00 18.95
C ILE A 30 6.15 10.17 19.67
N GLU A 31 5.58 11.37 19.70
CA GLU A 31 4.21 11.61 20.20
C GLU A 31 3.12 10.97 19.33
N THR A 32 3.31 10.92 18.01
CA THR A 32 2.35 10.35 17.06
C THR A 32 2.32 8.82 17.14
N LEU A 33 3.46 8.17 17.41
CA LEU A 33 3.53 6.72 17.55
C LEU A 33 2.83 6.22 18.82
N LYS A 34 2.89 7.00 19.91
CA LYS A 34 2.14 6.71 21.15
C LYS A 34 0.64 6.78 20.95
N ASN A 35 0.19 7.70 20.11
CA ASN A 35 -1.23 7.88 19.80
C ASN A 35 -1.70 7.05 18.59
N ALA A 36 -0.79 6.37 17.88
CA ALA A 36 -1.10 5.54 16.72
C ALA A 36 -2.20 4.49 16.98
N PRO A 37 -2.19 3.72 18.08
CA PRO A 37 -3.28 2.78 18.36
C PRO A 37 -4.63 3.49 18.55
N ASP A 38 -4.67 4.63 19.25
CA ASP A 38 -5.89 5.42 19.43
C ASP A 38 -6.37 6.07 18.13
N LEU A 39 -5.45 6.50 17.26
CA LEU A 39 -5.72 7.03 15.92
C LEU A 39 -6.31 5.95 15.00
N ILE A 40 -5.72 4.76 15.00
CA ILE A 40 -6.23 3.61 14.24
C ILE A 40 -7.60 3.19 14.77
N TRP A 41 -7.77 3.13 16.10
CA TRP A 41 -9.04 2.79 16.72
C TRP A 41 -10.12 3.83 16.44
N ALA A 42 -9.79 5.13 16.50
CA ALA A 42 -10.69 6.22 16.13
C ALA A 42 -11.09 6.15 14.65
N PHE A 43 -10.16 5.82 13.75
CA PHE A 43 -10.44 5.63 12.34
C PHE A 43 -11.40 4.45 12.11
N VAL A 44 -11.13 3.29 12.73
CA VAL A 44 -11.99 2.09 12.62
C VAL A 44 -13.39 2.34 13.18
N CYS A 45 -13.49 3.09 14.29
CA CYS A 45 -14.77 3.42 14.91
C CYS A 45 -15.45 4.67 14.34
N GLY A 46 -14.84 5.36 13.37
CA GLY A 46 -15.38 6.60 12.78
C GLY A 46 -15.48 7.78 13.76
N ARG A 47 -14.70 7.78 14.84
CA ARG A 47 -14.71 8.85 15.84
C ARG A 47 -13.96 10.06 15.27
N PRO A 48 -14.55 11.27 15.26
CA PRO A 48 -13.82 12.47 14.86
C PRO A 48 -12.66 12.66 15.85
N ASN A 49 -11.44 12.58 15.34
CA ASN A 49 -10.22 12.79 16.10
C ASN A 49 -9.44 13.90 15.40
N ASP A 50 -9.10 14.95 16.14
CA ASP A 50 -8.35 16.12 15.65
C ASP A 50 -6.87 15.81 15.41
N ALA A 51 -6.42 14.61 15.78
CA ALA A 51 -5.06 14.13 15.54
C ALA A 51 -4.85 13.77 14.05
N ASN A 52 -3.71 14.19 13.51
CA ASN A 52 -3.30 14.06 12.10
C ASN A 52 -3.59 12.66 11.51
N ILE A 53 -4.74 12.53 10.84
CA ILE A 53 -5.22 11.28 10.21
C ILE A 53 -4.33 10.80 9.05
N VAL A 54 -3.36 11.63 8.65
CA VAL A 54 -2.45 11.43 7.53
C VAL A 54 -1.58 10.19 7.71
N VAL A 55 -1.06 9.94 8.91
CA VAL A 55 -0.15 8.81 9.17
C VAL A 55 -0.84 7.45 8.96
N PRO A 56 -1.98 7.13 9.62
CA PRO A 56 -2.67 5.86 9.40
C PRO A 56 -3.20 5.73 7.96
N LEU A 57 -3.60 6.83 7.32
CA LEU A 57 -4.05 6.83 5.92
C LEU A 57 -2.92 6.45 4.95
N VAL A 58 -1.73 7.05 5.09
CA VAL A 58 -0.58 6.76 4.23
C VAL A 58 -0.07 5.33 4.46
N MET A 59 -0.14 4.82 5.69
CA MET A 59 0.13 3.41 5.99
C MET A 59 -0.84 2.45 5.29
N THR A 60 -2.15 2.69 5.37
CA THR A 60 -3.13 1.81 4.71
C THR A 60 -3.01 1.88 3.18
N LEU A 61 -2.77 3.06 2.61
CA LEU A 61 -2.56 3.24 1.17
C LEU A 61 -1.28 2.55 0.67
N SER A 62 -0.18 2.65 1.41
CA SER A 62 1.07 1.97 1.05
C SER A 62 0.92 0.45 1.08
N VAL A 63 0.26 -0.11 2.10
CA VAL A 63 -0.03 -1.56 2.17
C VAL A 63 -0.94 -1.99 1.01
N LEU A 64 -2.02 -1.26 0.73
CA LEU A 64 -2.91 -1.55 -0.39
C LEU A 64 -2.18 -1.52 -1.72
N SER A 65 -1.29 -0.54 -1.92
CA SER A 65 -0.51 -0.40 -3.15
C SER A 65 0.47 -1.56 -3.34
N LEU A 66 1.14 -1.99 -2.26
CA LEU A 66 2.05 -3.13 -2.30
C LEU A 66 1.31 -4.46 -2.55
N VAL A 67 0.17 -4.68 -1.89
CA VAL A 67 -0.64 -5.89 -2.05
C VAL A 67 -1.22 -5.99 -3.46
N THR A 68 -1.77 -4.89 -3.99
CA THR A 68 -2.31 -4.88 -5.36
C THR A 68 -1.23 -5.13 -6.39
N SER A 69 -0.03 -4.58 -6.21
CA SER A 69 1.09 -4.90 -7.09
C SER A 69 1.52 -6.36 -7.02
N ALA A 70 1.61 -6.94 -5.82
CA ALA A 70 1.95 -8.34 -5.65
C ALA A 70 0.94 -9.27 -6.34
N ILE A 71 -0.36 -8.96 -6.23
CA ILE A 71 -1.44 -9.69 -6.92
C ILE A 71 -1.28 -9.57 -8.43
N LEU A 72 -1.11 -8.35 -8.97
CA LEU A 72 -0.94 -8.12 -10.40
C LEU A 72 0.30 -8.85 -10.95
N PHE A 73 1.39 -8.85 -10.19
CA PHE A 73 2.60 -9.55 -10.56
C PHE A 73 2.39 -11.07 -10.61
N ALA A 74 1.80 -11.65 -9.56
CA ALA A 74 1.46 -13.07 -9.51
C ALA A 74 0.51 -13.48 -10.66
N PHE A 75 -0.50 -12.66 -10.91
CA PHE A 75 -1.49 -12.90 -11.96
C PHE A 75 -0.86 -12.83 -13.36
N SER A 76 0.05 -11.87 -13.60
CA SER A 76 0.79 -11.77 -14.86
C SER A 76 1.68 -13.00 -15.10
N ARG A 77 2.31 -13.53 -14.05
CA ARG A 77 3.15 -14.73 -14.13
C ARG A 77 2.33 -15.99 -14.41
N TYR A 78 1.15 -16.08 -13.80
CA TYR A 78 0.20 -17.17 -14.02
C TYR A 78 -0.33 -17.19 -15.46
N LEU A 79 -0.72 -16.03 -16.00
CA LEU A 79 -1.17 -15.92 -17.40
C LEU A 79 -0.07 -16.31 -18.38
N LYS A 80 1.18 -15.86 -18.16
CA LYS A 80 2.31 -16.24 -19.01
C LYS A 80 2.54 -17.76 -19.04
N HIS A 81 2.36 -18.45 -17.91
CA HIS A 81 2.42 -19.91 -17.87
C HIS A 81 1.28 -20.59 -18.63
N ARG A 82 0.08 -20.02 -18.60
CA ARG A 82 -1.09 -20.53 -19.33
C ARG A 82 -1.01 -20.32 -20.84
N ASP A 83 -0.46 -19.19 -21.29
CA ASP A 83 -0.24 -18.93 -22.72
C ASP A 83 0.78 -19.90 -23.34
N LEU A 84 1.81 -20.32 -22.60
CA LEU A 84 2.77 -21.34 -23.04
C LEU A 84 2.18 -22.76 -23.18
N GLN A 85 0.99 -23.01 -22.63
CA GLN A 85 0.31 -24.32 -22.66
C GLN A 85 -0.76 -24.44 -23.76
N ARG A 86 -1.05 -23.37 -24.51
CA ARG A 86 -1.93 -23.47 -25.69
C ARG A 86 -1.06 -23.71 -26.94
N PRO A 87 -1.13 -24.89 -27.59
CA PRO A 87 -0.46 -25.14 -28.87
C PRO A 87 -1.05 -24.31 -30.01
#